data_AF-A0A667Y2U3-F1
#
_entry.id   AF-A0A667Y2U3-F1
#
_cell.length_a   1.000
_cell.length_b   1.000
_cell.length_c   1.000
_cell.angle_alpha   90.00
_cell.angle_beta   90.00
_cell.angle_gamma   90.00
#
_symmetry.space_group_name_H-M   'P 1'
#
loop_
_entity.id
_entity.type
_entity.pdbx_description
1 polymer ?
#
loop_
_entity_poly.entity_id
_entity_poly.type
_entity_poly.pdbx_seq_one_letter_code
_entity_poly.pdbx_strand_id
1 'polypeptide(L)'
;MRDILLSNYHSKAQIFLTKQINDADFVKNLRKTVRDVVESSKTKIRVEQMAGIAHELGILVDEDSPECQSAKQNADAITAEIQDILKYKEAQLPLQGQIWKELTRIEKEECRLKNAGAENIEKYKSDLLQEKRKLRGQQNRYNMSNAMACFIQAISSPGKERCYFLKWMRINLDNLSREKLSGLREQYKEKCQNPENKKEIKDLDRRLSNSSLGTEHFLREMGQIYEAAVSLPETEASHQQLKHLPKLCAELLLDGFPLELVDGDASNIPLRWVSDVLSELKTLVCPKSKILVVTVLGVQSTGKSTLLNTMFGVQFAVSSGRCTRGAFMLLIRIQEDFKQQLNCDFLVIIDTEGLKSPELAQLDDSHEHDNELATLVVGLSNITIINIAMENSAEMRDILQIVVHAFLRMKEVGKKPKCQFVHQNVSDVSAHENNMRDRKLLLEQLDEMTQAAARMERKEENKSFTDVMEYKPDTGNWYIPGLWNGNPPMAPVNAGYSEAVYELKKNIIQILRDCESSDNDILEFIEWTKSL
;
A
#
# COMPACT_ATOMS: atom_id res chain seq x y z
N MET A 1 -27.94 0.47 -22.49
CA MET A 1 -27.36 -0.51 -23.44
C MET A 1 -28.38 -0.97 -24.49
N ARG A 2 -29.64 -1.29 -24.10
CA ARG A 2 -30.74 -1.60 -25.03
C ARG A 2 -31.05 -0.46 -26.01
N ASP A 3 -31.02 0.79 -25.55
CA ASP A 3 -31.35 1.95 -26.39
C ASP A 3 -30.19 2.46 -27.27
N ILE A 4 -28.94 2.22 -26.87
CA ILE A 4 -27.74 2.47 -27.70
C ILE A 4 -27.65 1.44 -28.84
N LEU A 5 -28.16 0.22 -28.63
CA LEU A 5 -28.30 -0.80 -29.68
C LEU A 5 -29.46 -0.48 -30.65
N LEU A 6 -30.42 0.36 -30.25
CA LEU A 6 -31.57 0.72 -31.09
C LEU A 6 -31.31 1.91 -32.01
N SER A 7 -30.35 2.79 -31.68
CA SER A 7 -30.07 4.00 -32.49
C SER A 7 -29.14 3.76 -33.69
N ASN A 8 -28.45 2.61 -33.79
CA ASN A 8 -27.62 2.22 -34.94
C ASN A 8 -28.35 1.29 -35.94
N TYR A 9 -29.66 1.48 -36.13
CA TYR A 9 -30.55 0.60 -36.90
C TYR A 9 -30.46 0.73 -38.43
N HIS A 10 -29.27 0.91 -39.00
CA HIS A 10 -29.04 0.86 -40.46
C HIS A 10 -28.09 -0.23 -40.95
N SER A 11 -27.72 -1.18 -40.09
CA SER A 11 -27.05 -2.41 -40.50
C SER A 11 -27.63 -3.60 -39.74
N LYS A 12 -28.48 -4.39 -40.40
CA LYS A 12 -28.98 -5.67 -39.88
C LYS A 12 -27.84 -6.69 -39.85
N ALA A 13 -27.07 -6.74 -38.78
CA ALA A 13 -26.23 -7.89 -38.49
C ALA A 13 -27.00 -8.85 -37.56
N GLN A 14 -27.96 -9.59 -38.12
CA GLN A 14 -28.64 -10.67 -37.40
C GLN A 14 -27.76 -11.93 -37.47
N ILE A 15 -27.17 -12.33 -36.34
CA ILE A 15 -26.38 -13.57 -36.24
C ILE A 15 -27.33 -14.69 -35.82
N PHE A 16 -27.64 -15.60 -36.74
CA PHE A 16 -28.48 -16.77 -36.46
C PHE A 16 -27.62 -17.98 -36.09
N LEU A 17 -27.93 -18.61 -34.96
CA LEU A 17 -27.40 -19.93 -34.61
C LEU A 17 -28.23 -20.97 -35.38
N THR A 18 -27.71 -21.43 -36.51
CA THR A 18 -28.33 -22.51 -37.30
C THR A 18 -27.67 -23.84 -36.96
N LYS A 19 -28.37 -24.97 -37.13
CA LYS A 19 -27.87 -26.33 -36.86
C LYS A 19 -26.56 -26.72 -37.60
N GLN A 20 -26.06 -25.89 -38.52
CA GLN A 20 -24.89 -26.14 -39.36
C GLN A 20 -23.63 -25.37 -38.94
N ILE A 21 -23.71 -24.48 -37.95
CA ILE A 21 -22.56 -23.68 -37.49
C ILE A 21 -22.09 -24.26 -36.15
N ASN A 22 -20.82 -24.68 -36.07
CA ASN A 22 -20.23 -25.09 -34.80
C ASN A 22 -19.95 -23.86 -33.91
N ASP A 23 -19.78 -24.08 -32.60
CA ASP A 23 -19.61 -22.99 -31.62
C ASP A 23 -18.39 -22.10 -31.93
N ALA A 24 -17.31 -22.66 -32.47
CA ALA A 24 -16.10 -21.91 -32.79
C ALA A 24 -16.34 -20.91 -33.94
N ASP A 25 -17.02 -21.33 -35.00
CA ASP A 25 -17.36 -20.50 -36.15
C ASP A 25 -18.40 -19.42 -35.77
N PHE A 26 -19.34 -19.76 -34.89
CA PHE A 26 -20.28 -18.78 -34.34
C PHE A 26 -19.56 -17.70 -33.54
N VAL A 27 -18.68 -18.07 -32.60
CA VAL A 27 -17.90 -17.10 -31.79
C VAL A 27 -17.02 -16.23 -32.68
N LYS A 28 -16.42 -16.79 -33.73
CA LYS A 28 -15.61 -16.02 -34.68
C LYS A 28 -16.45 -14.98 -35.43
N ASN A 29 -17.63 -15.36 -35.93
CA ASN A 29 -18.54 -14.44 -36.61
C ASN A 29 -19.06 -13.37 -35.66
N LEU A 30 -19.45 -13.73 -34.44
CA LEU A 30 -19.87 -12.79 -33.41
C LEU A 30 -18.77 -11.77 -33.07
N ARG A 31 -17.53 -12.22 -32.85
CA ARG A 31 -16.38 -11.34 -32.61
C ARG A 31 -16.13 -10.39 -33.77
N LYS A 32 -16.26 -10.87 -35.02
CA LYS A 32 -16.12 -10.04 -36.22
C LYS A 32 -17.22 -8.98 -36.29
N THR A 33 -18.49 -9.37 -36.16
CA THR A 33 -19.61 -8.43 -36.20
C THR A 33 -19.54 -7.38 -35.10
N VAL A 34 -19.24 -7.78 -33.85
CA VAL A 34 -19.09 -6.83 -32.74
C VAL A 34 -17.94 -5.86 -33.02
N ARG A 35 -16.81 -6.36 -33.53
CA ARG A 35 -15.68 -5.50 -33.95
C ARG A 35 -16.10 -4.52 -35.03
N ASP A 36 -16.76 -4.98 -36.09
CA ASP A 36 -17.21 -4.14 -37.20
C ASP A 36 -18.19 -3.05 -36.69
N VAL A 37 -19.09 -3.38 -35.76
CA VAL A 37 -20.00 -2.40 -35.13
C VAL A 37 -19.24 -1.37 -34.30
N VAL A 38 -18.31 -1.81 -33.43
CA VAL A 38 -17.51 -0.92 -32.59
C VAL A 38 -16.60 -0.02 -33.42
N GLU A 39 -15.99 -0.56 -34.48
CA GLU A 39 -15.14 0.20 -35.42
C GLU A 39 -15.96 1.16 -36.29
N SER A 40 -17.17 0.78 -36.68
CA SER A 40 -18.10 1.62 -37.46
C SER A 40 -18.71 2.77 -36.65
N SER A 41 -18.60 2.75 -35.32
CA SER A 41 -19.05 3.85 -34.47
C SER A 41 -18.24 5.11 -34.77
N LYS A 42 -18.89 6.05 -35.46
CA LYS A 42 -18.30 7.36 -35.83
C LYS A 42 -18.13 8.29 -34.62
N THR A 43 -18.83 8.01 -33.53
CA THR A 43 -18.89 8.88 -32.35
C THR A 43 -18.05 8.26 -31.24
N LYS A 44 -16.79 8.66 -31.15
CA LYS A 44 -15.91 8.37 -30.01
C LYS A 44 -15.77 9.66 -29.21
N ILE A 45 -16.43 9.73 -28.06
CA ILE A 45 -16.38 10.88 -27.15
C ILE A 45 -15.65 10.42 -25.89
N ARG A 46 -14.71 11.24 -25.40
CA ARG A 46 -14.05 10.96 -24.10
C ARG A 46 -15.07 11.13 -22.98
N VAL A 47 -14.97 10.36 -21.90
CA VAL A 47 -15.88 10.49 -20.75
C VAL A 47 -15.93 11.94 -20.24
N GLU A 48 -14.78 12.62 -20.18
CA GLU A 48 -14.67 14.04 -19.81
C GLU A 48 -15.51 14.97 -20.73
N GLN A 49 -15.62 14.64 -22.01
CA GLN A 49 -16.40 15.39 -23.00
C GLN A 49 -17.90 15.04 -22.94
N MET A 50 -18.29 14.03 -22.15
CA MET A 50 -19.69 13.69 -21.92
C MET A 50 -20.35 14.58 -20.87
N ALA A 51 -19.62 15.49 -20.21
CA ALA A 51 -20.19 16.43 -19.23
C ALA A 51 -21.37 17.22 -19.82
N GLY A 52 -21.23 17.73 -21.06
CA GLY A 52 -22.34 18.43 -21.74
C GLY A 52 -23.58 17.56 -21.94
N ILE A 53 -23.39 16.28 -22.29
CA ILE A 53 -24.49 15.31 -22.43
C ILE A 53 -25.09 14.99 -21.05
N ALA A 54 -24.26 14.86 -20.01
CA ALA A 54 -24.73 14.65 -18.64
C ALA A 54 -25.65 15.80 -18.21
N HIS A 55 -25.29 17.05 -18.53
CA HIS A 55 -26.13 18.22 -18.26
C HIS A 55 -27.46 18.17 -19.01
N GLU A 56 -27.44 17.82 -20.30
CA GLU A 56 -28.67 17.63 -21.10
C GLU A 56 -29.60 16.56 -20.51
N LEU A 57 -29.02 15.54 -19.86
CA LEU A 57 -29.74 14.46 -19.18
C LEU A 57 -30.12 14.78 -17.72
N GLY A 58 -29.80 15.98 -17.23
CA GLY A 58 -30.05 16.38 -15.84
C GLY A 58 -29.19 15.64 -14.81
N ILE A 59 -28.06 15.08 -15.23
CA ILE A 59 -27.07 14.42 -14.38
C ILE A 59 -26.12 15.48 -13.85
N LEU A 60 -25.93 15.52 -12.53
CA LEU A 60 -24.98 16.41 -11.86
C LEU A 60 -23.54 15.99 -12.17
N VAL A 61 -22.68 16.97 -12.44
CA VAL A 61 -21.26 16.78 -12.76
C VAL A 61 -20.42 17.43 -11.67
N ASP A 62 -19.58 16.65 -10.99
CA ASP A 62 -18.78 17.13 -9.86
C ASP A 62 -17.77 18.22 -10.29
N GLU A 63 -17.28 18.14 -11.52
CA GLU A 63 -16.35 19.10 -12.14
C GLU A 63 -16.93 20.49 -12.38
N ASP A 64 -18.24 20.68 -12.23
CA ASP A 64 -18.88 22.00 -12.29
C ASP A 64 -18.70 22.79 -10.98
N SER A 65 -18.35 22.12 -9.87
CA SER A 65 -18.18 22.79 -8.59
C SER A 65 -16.92 23.69 -8.59
N PRO A 66 -17.00 24.94 -8.07
CA PRO A 66 -15.85 25.83 -7.97
C PRO A 66 -14.66 25.22 -7.23
N GLU A 67 -14.95 24.44 -6.18
CA GLU A 67 -13.94 23.72 -5.39
C GLU A 67 -13.22 22.67 -6.24
N CYS A 68 -13.94 21.89 -7.05
CA CYS A 68 -13.32 20.91 -7.94
C CYS A 68 -12.50 21.57 -9.06
N GLN A 69 -12.99 22.68 -9.61
CA GLN A 69 -12.28 23.43 -10.66
C GLN A 69 -10.98 24.06 -10.14
N SER A 70 -11.01 24.71 -8.99
CA SER A 70 -9.81 25.29 -8.37
C SER A 70 -8.80 24.20 -8.00
N ALA A 71 -9.27 23.12 -7.38
CA ALA A 71 -8.46 21.96 -7.06
C ALA A 71 -7.80 21.35 -8.31
N LYS A 72 -8.55 21.21 -9.40
CA LYS A 72 -8.04 20.72 -10.68
C LYS A 72 -6.96 21.63 -11.25
N GLN A 73 -7.18 22.94 -11.27
CA GLN A 73 -6.19 23.90 -11.74
C GLN A 73 -4.87 23.81 -10.98
N ASN A 74 -4.93 23.67 -9.64
CA ASN A 74 -3.74 23.49 -8.80
C ASN A 74 -3.01 22.17 -9.11
N ALA A 75 -3.76 21.07 -9.28
CA ALA A 75 -3.18 19.78 -9.64
C ALA A 75 -2.56 19.78 -11.05
N ASP A 76 -3.24 20.39 -12.02
CA ASP A 76 -2.77 20.54 -13.40
C ASP A 76 -1.50 21.40 -13.45
N ALA A 77 -1.43 22.49 -12.67
CA ALA A 77 -0.24 23.33 -12.60
C ALA A 77 1.02 22.56 -12.16
N ILE A 78 0.91 21.72 -11.12
CA ILE A 78 2.02 20.89 -10.65
C ILE A 78 2.37 19.82 -11.69
N THR A 79 1.36 19.13 -12.24
CA THR A 79 1.58 17.98 -13.11
C THR A 79 2.00 18.34 -14.53
N ALA A 80 1.68 19.54 -15.02
CA ALA A 80 2.11 20.04 -16.32
C ALA A 80 3.64 20.21 -16.42
N GLU A 81 4.34 20.40 -15.30
CA GLU A 81 5.80 20.52 -15.27
C GLU A 81 6.53 19.17 -15.37
N ILE A 82 5.80 18.05 -15.26
CA ILE A 82 6.37 16.70 -15.21
C ILE A 82 6.59 16.16 -16.63
N GLN A 83 7.75 16.49 -17.20
CA GLN A 83 8.16 15.91 -18.50
C GLN A 83 8.86 14.56 -18.35
N ASP A 84 9.74 14.47 -17.36
CA ASP A 84 10.55 13.32 -17.00
C ASP A 84 10.48 13.13 -15.48
N ILE A 85 9.94 11.99 -15.05
CA ILE A 85 9.65 11.71 -13.64
C ILE A 85 10.93 11.69 -12.79
N LEU A 86 12.03 11.15 -13.32
CA LEU A 86 13.30 11.05 -12.60
C LEU A 86 13.89 12.44 -12.35
N LYS A 87 14.01 13.23 -13.42
CA LYS A 87 14.53 14.59 -13.34
C LYS A 87 13.64 15.48 -12.48
N TYR A 88 12.32 15.28 -12.58
CA TYR A 88 11.37 16.00 -11.75
C TYR A 88 11.56 15.70 -10.27
N LYS A 89 11.70 14.43 -9.86
CA LYS A 89 12.00 14.07 -8.47
C LYS A 89 13.29 14.69 -7.99
N GLU A 90 14.37 14.59 -8.76
CA GLU A 90 15.67 15.17 -8.38
C GLU A 90 15.61 16.70 -8.20
N ALA A 91 14.82 17.40 -9.01
CA ALA A 91 14.70 18.84 -8.95
C ALA A 91 13.68 19.36 -7.93
N GLN A 92 12.52 18.70 -7.83
CA GLN A 92 11.36 19.20 -7.07
C GLN A 92 11.16 18.47 -5.74
N LEU A 93 11.69 17.25 -5.59
CA LEU A 93 11.59 16.42 -4.40
C LEU A 93 12.97 15.89 -3.92
N PRO A 94 13.99 16.76 -3.72
CA PRO A 94 15.36 16.32 -3.48
C PRO A 94 15.62 15.72 -2.08
N LEU A 95 14.85 16.07 -1.05
CA LEU A 95 15.18 15.73 0.35
C LEU A 95 14.97 14.24 0.65
N GLN A 96 14.08 13.56 -0.06
CA GLN A 96 13.90 12.10 0.02
C GLN A 96 14.91 11.28 -0.80
N GLY A 97 15.92 11.93 -1.39
CA GLY A 97 16.95 11.32 -2.22
C GLY A 97 18.09 10.66 -1.44
N GLN A 98 19.33 10.85 -1.92
CA GLN A 98 20.52 10.19 -1.36
C GLN A 98 20.80 10.55 0.10
N ILE A 99 20.53 11.79 0.51
CA ILE A 99 20.76 12.22 1.89
C ILE A 99 19.88 11.41 2.86
N TRP A 100 18.63 11.15 2.49
CA TRP A 100 17.72 10.35 3.30
C TRP A 100 18.15 8.88 3.42
N LYS A 101 18.68 8.30 2.34
CA LYS A 101 19.26 6.95 2.36
C LYS A 101 20.47 6.86 3.28
N GLU A 102 21.33 7.87 3.25
CA GLU A 102 22.51 7.92 4.12
C GLU A 102 22.13 8.12 5.60
N LEU A 103 21.14 8.99 5.86
CA LEU A 103 20.57 9.16 7.20
C LEU A 103 20.01 7.83 7.74
N THR A 104 19.29 7.09 6.90
CA THR A 104 18.77 5.77 7.26
C THR A 104 19.89 4.80 7.64
N ARG A 105 20.97 4.75 6.84
CA ARG A 105 22.13 3.89 7.12
C ARG A 105 22.72 4.18 8.51
N ILE A 106 22.85 5.47 8.84
CA ILE A 106 23.36 5.92 10.14
C ILE A 106 22.39 5.58 11.27
N GLU A 107 21.08 5.79 11.09
CA GLU A 107 20.06 5.47 12.10
C GLU A 107 20.01 3.97 12.40
N LYS A 108 20.10 3.11 11.38
CA LYS A 108 20.21 1.66 11.57
C LYS A 108 21.49 1.27 12.31
N GLU A 109 22.61 1.90 11.99
CA GLU A 109 23.88 1.64 12.67
C GLU A 109 23.88 2.10 14.13
N GLU A 110 23.21 3.21 14.45
CA GLU A 110 23.06 3.71 15.83
C GLU A 110 22.35 2.69 16.74
N CYS A 111 21.38 1.96 16.18
CA CYS A 111 20.66 0.89 16.86
C CYS A 111 21.45 -0.43 16.91
N ARG A 112 22.06 -0.84 15.79
CA ARG A 112 22.66 -2.18 15.64
C ARG A 112 24.11 -2.27 16.11
N LEU A 113 24.87 -1.18 15.99
CA LEU A 113 26.29 -1.09 16.32
C LEU A 113 27.16 -2.18 15.69
N LYS A 114 26.79 -2.66 14.47
CA LYS A 114 27.48 -3.77 13.78
C LYS A 114 28.92 -3.39 13.43
N ASN A 115 29.16 -2.11 13.14
CA ASN A 115 30.44 -1.58 12.65
C ASN A 115 31.28 -0.90 13.73
N ALA A 116 30.85 -0.94 15.00
CA ALA A 116 31.57 -0.33 16.13
C ALA A 116 32.96 -0.96 16.40
N GLY A 117 33.15 -2.24 16.04
CA GLY A 117 34.43 -2.94 16.19
C GLY A 117 34.96 -2.93 17.64
N ALA A 118 36.20 -2.46 17.82
CA ALA A 118 36.83 -2.31 19.13
C ALA A 118 36.77 -0.86 19.68
N GLU A 119 36.06 0.04 18.99
CA GLU A 119 35.93 1.43 19.43
C GLU A 119 35.03 1.54 20.66
N ASN A 120 35.24 2.60 21.44
CA ASN A 120 34.35 2.93 22.54
C ASN A 120 32.95 3.27 22.00
N ILE A 121 31.92 2.56 22.48
CA ILE A 121 30.54 2.66 21.99
C ILE A 121 29.99 4.10 22.11
N GLU A 122 30.26 4.79 23.21
CA GLU A 122 29.80 6.18 23.41
C GLU A 122 30.41 7.12 22.37
N LYS A 123 31.71 6.97 22.12
CA LYS A 123 32.42 7.75 21.10
C LYS A 123 31.88 7.46 19.70
N TYR A 124 31.71 6.18 19.37
CA TYR A 124 31.17 5.76 18.07
C TYR A 124 29.75 6.34 17.83
N LYS A 125 28.86 6.25 18.83
CA LYS A 125 27.53 6.88 18.76
C LYS A 125 27.60 8.40 18.61
N SER A 126 28.52 9.06 19.32
CA SER A 126 28.72 10.51 19.18
C SER A 126 29.15 10.89 17.76
N ASP A 127 30.04 10.11 17.14
CA ASP A 127 30.51 10.34 15.77
C ASP A 127 29.37 10.18 14.75
N LEU A 128 28.54 9.14 14.89
CA LEU A 128 27.31 8.94 14.10
C LEU A 128 26.34 10.12 14.25
N LEU A 129 26.12 10.61 15.48
CA LEU A 129 25.26 11.77 15.76
C LEU A 129 25.81 13.06 15.12
N GLN A 130 27.13 13.22 15.02
CA GLN A 130 27.74 14.36 14.34
C GLN A 130 27.52 14.26 12.82
N GLU A 131 27.66 13.07 12.24
CA GLU A 131 27.41 12.83 10.82
C GLU A 131 25.93 13.06 10.46
N LYS A 132 25.01 12.55 11.28
CA LYS A 132 23.57 12.79 11.17
C LYS A 132 23.24 14.28 11.15
N ARG A 133 23.81 15.06 12.08
CA ARG A 133 23.65 16.53 12.13
C ARG A 133 24.20 17.22 10.88
N LYS A 134 25.34 16.76 10.35
CA LYS A 134 25.90 17.29 9.09
C LYS A 134 24.98 17.03 7.91
N LEU A 135 24.37 15.86 7.81
CA LEU A 135 23.42 15.51 6.74
C LEU A 135 22.11 16.28 6.84
N ARG A 136 21.54 16.44 8.04
CA ARG A 136 20.38 17.32 8.27
C ARG A 136 20.69 18.78 7.93
N GLY A 137 21.91 19.24 8.27
CA GLY A 137 22.42 20.54 7.85
C GLY A 137 22.54 20.69 6.33
N GLN A 138 22.77 19.60 5.57
CA GLN A 138 22.73 19.61 4.11
C GLN A 138 21.30 19.64 3.57
N GLN A 139 20.37 18.86 4.14
CA GLN A 139 18.94 18.93 3.77
C GLN A 139 18.39 20.34 3.97
N ASN A 140 18.71 21.01 5.08
CA ASN A 140 18.28 22.38 5.35
C ASN A 140 18.86 23.45 4.40
N ARG A 141 19.87 23.14 3.59
CA ARG A 141 20.39 24.07 2.57
C ARG A 141 19.53 24.07 1.30
N TYR A 142 18.68 23.06 1.12
CA TYR A 142 17.72 23.05 0.03
C TYR A 142 16.58 23.99 0.37
N ASN A 143 16.25 24.88 -0.57
CA ASN A 143 15.03 25.68 -0.48
C ASN A 143 13.83 24.80 -0.81
N MET A 144 12.67 25.13 -0.24
CA MET A 144 11.40 24.53 -0.64
C MET A 144 11.17 24.77 -2.13
N SER A 145 10.89 23.70 -2.87
CA SER A 145 10.64 23.79 -4.31
C SER A 145 9.27 24.44 -4.59
N ASN A 146 9.10 25.00 -5.78
CA ASN A 146 7.81 25.57 -6.19
C ASN A 146 6.71 24.52 -6.15
N ALA A 147 7.00 23.30 -6.62
CA ALA A 147 6.05 22.19 -6.57
C ALA A 147 5.60 21.88 -5.14
N MET A 148 6.53 21.85 -4.17
CA MET A 148 6.18 21.60 -2.76
C MET A 148 5.43 22.76 -2.13
N ALA A 149 5.79 24.01 -2.44
CA ALA A 149 5.04 25.17 -1.98
C ALA A 149 3.59 25.15 -2.49
N CYS A 150 3.39 24.90 -3.79
CA CYS A 150 2.06 24.76 -4.39
C CYS A 150 1.30 23.56 -3.81
N PHE A 151 1.97 22.43 -3.61
CA PHE A 151 1.36 21.24 -3.03
C PHE A 151 0.87 21.50 -1.61
N ILE A 152 1.72 22.03 -0.72
CA ILE A 152 1.40 22.38 0.67
C ILE A 152 0.25 23.39 0.71
N GLN A 153 0.30 24.41 -0.15
CA GLN A 153 -0.78 25.40 -0.26
C GLN A 153 -2.11 24.73 -0.63
N ALA A 154 -2.12 23.85 -1.64
CA ALA A 154 -3.34 23.20 -2.11
C ALA A 154 -3.92 22.19 -1.11
N ILE A 155 -3.07 21.43 -0.38
CA ILE A 155 -3.57 20.55 0.70
C ILE A 155 -3.99 21.33 1.95
N SER A 156 -3.60 22.60 2.07
CA SER A 156 -4.07 23.50 3.14
C SER A 156 -5.46 24.10 2.85
N SER A 157 -6.00 23.92 1.64
CA SER A 157 -7.36 24.33 1.32
C SER A 157 -8.38 23.57 2.20
N PRO A 158 -9.51 24.21 2.59
CA PRO A 158 -10.47 23.59 3.47
C PRO A 158 -11.39 22.60 2.74
N GLY A 159 -11.83 21.56 3.47
CA GLY A 159 -12.97 20.72 3.09
C GLY A 159 -12.81 19.99 1.75
N LYS A 160 -13.81 20.12 0.87
CA LYS A 160 -13.90 19.33 -0.37
C LYS A 160 -12.81 19.67 -1.39
N GLU A 161 -12.33 20.92 -1.43
CA GLU A 161 -11.30 21.37 -2.37
C GLU A 161 -10.01 20.55 -2.20
N ARG A 162 -9.58 20.34 -0.96
CA ARG A 162 -8.44 19.48 -0.61
C ARG A 162 -8.62 18.04 -1.11
N CYS A 163 -9.81 17.47 -0.90
CA CYS A 163 -10.11 16.12 -1.36
C CYS A 163 -10.09 16.02 -2.89
N TYR A 164 -10.69 17.00 -3.59
CA TYR A 164 -10.62 17.08 -5.05
C TYR A 164 -9.19 17.24 -5.55
N PHE A 165 -8.36 18.05 -4.88
CA PHE A 165 -6.99 18.30 -5.30
C PHE A 165 -6.16 17.01 -5.26
N LEU A 166 -6.21 16.29 -4.14
CA LEU A 166 -5.52 15.01 -4.01
C LEU A 166 -6.06 13.96 -4.99
N LYS A 167 -7.36 13.98 -5.29
CA LYS A 167 -7.95 13.09 -6.30
C LYS A 167 -7.45 13.41 -7.71
N TRP A 168 -7.41 14.67 -8.09
CA TRP A 168 -6.88 15.12 -9.38
C TRP A 168 -5.38 14.85 -9.50
N MET A 169 -4.60 15.14 -8.46
CA MET A 169 -3.18 14.78 -8.41
C MET A 169 -2.98 13.29 -8.67
N ARG A 170 -3.73 12.41 -7.98
CA ARG A 170 -3.66 10.97 -8.20
C ARG A 170 -4.01 10.59 -9.64
N ILE A 171 -5.11 11.10 -10.18
CA ILE A 171 -5.54 10.81 -11.57
C ILE A 171 -4.47 11.26 -12.58
N ASN A 172 -3.96 12.47 -12.45
CA ASN A 172 -2.96 13.04 -13.36
C ASN A 172 -1.65 12.26 -13.30
N LEU A 173 -1.15 11.97 -12.11
CA LEU A 173 0.07 11.18 -11.92
C LEU A 173 -0.10 9.75 -12.44
N ASP A 174 -1.24 9.09 -12.18
CA ASP A 174 -1.57 7.77 -12.72
C ASP A 174 -1.57 7.76 -14.25
N ASN A 175 -2.15 8.77 -14.88
CA ASN A 175 -2.17 8.91 -16.34
C ASN A 175 -0.76 9.11 -16.90
N LEU A 176 0.04 10.01 -16.30
CA LEU A 176 1.44 10.24 -16.69
C LEU A 176 2.28 8.97 -16.60
N SER A 177 2.16 8.22 -15.50
CA SER A 177 2.88 6.95 -15.39
C SER A 177 2.39 5.90 -16.38
N ARG A 178 1.08 5.81 -16.69
CA ARG A 178 0.59 4.85 -17.68
C ARG A 178 1.20 5.11 -19.05
N GLU A 179 1.25 6.37 -19.47
CA GLU A 179 1.86 6.76 -20.74
C GLU A 179 3.36 6.38 -20.78
N LYS A 180 4.14 6.78 -19.76
CA LYS A 180 5.59 6.52 -19.73
C LYS A 180 5.96 5.06 -19.50
N LEU A 181 5.28 4.37 -18.58
CA LEU A 181 5.56 2.98 -18.24
C LEU A 181 5.14 2.01 -19.36
N SER A 182 4.16 2.37 -20.20
CA SER A 182 3.75 1.51 -21.32
C SER A 182 4.90 1.25 -22.30
N GLY A 183 5.61 2.31 -22.72
CA GLY A 183 6.77 2.19 -23.60
C GLY A 183 7.94 1.45 -22.95
N LEU A 184 8.21 1.68 -21.66
CA LEU A 184 9.25 0.96 -20.93
C LEU A 184 8.92 -0.54 -20.79
N ARG A 185 7.65 -0.89 -20.57
CA ARG A 185 7.21 -2.29 -20.49
C ARG A 185 7.28 -3.01 -21.84
N GLU A 186 7.00 -2.31 -22.92
CA GLU A 186 7.14 -2.86 -24.27
C GLU A 186 8.60 -3.19 -24.57
N GLN A 187 9.51 -2.26 -24.30
CA GLN A 187 10.96 -2.50 -24.39
C GLN A 187 11.41 -3.65 -23.48
N TYR A 188 10.91 -3.70 -22.24
CA TYR A 188 11.20 -4.80 -21.32
C TYR A 188 10.77 -6.14 -21.89
N LYS A 189 9.54 -6.25 -22.40
CA LYS A 189 9.01 -7.49 -23.01
C LYS A 189 9.81 -7.92 -24.23
N GLU A 190 10.21 -6.99 -25.09
CA GLU A 190 11.07 -7.27 -26.24
C GLU A 190 12.43 -7.81 -25.80
N LYS A 191 13.06 -7.15 -24.82
CA LYS A 191 14.40 -7.51 -24.34
C LYS A 191 14.43 -8.83 -23.59
N CYS A 192 13.35 -9.18 -22.88
CA CYS A 192 13.18 -10.49 -22.23
C CYS A 192 13.12 -11.66 -23.20
N GLN A 193 12.89 -11.45 -24.50
CA GLN A 193 12.91 -12.53 -25.49
C GLN A 193 14.31 -13.06 -25.77
N ASN A 194 15.36 -12.31 -25.41
CA ASN A 194 16.75 -12.73 -25.58
C ASN A 194 17.46 -12.85 -24.20
N PRO A 195 17.88 -14.06 -23.79
CA PRO A 195 18.52 -14.31 -22.49
C PRO A 195 19.89 -13.63 -22.30
N GLU A 196 20.51 -13.10 -23.37
CA GLU A 196 21.77 -12.35 -23.27
C GLU A 196 21.59 -10.91 -22.73
N ASN A 197 20.37 -10.37 -22.71
CA ASN A 197 20.08 -8.99 -22.34
C ASN A 197 20.01 -8.72 -20.83
N LYS A 198 20.56 -9.59 -19.96
CA LYS A 198 20.40 -9.49 -18.50
C LYS A 198 20.72 -8.11 -17.90
N LYS A 199 21.76 -7.43 -18.42
CA LYS A 199 22.13 -6.07 -17.96
C LYS A 199 21.11 -5.01 -18.38
N GLU A 200 20.61 -5.07 -19.61
CA GLU A 200 19.62 -4.13 -20.12
C GLU A 200 18.26 -4.33 -19.45
N ILE A 201 17.86 -5.58 -19.21
CA ILE A 201 16.66 -5.93 -18.43
C ILE A 201 16.76 -5.32 -17.03
N LYS A 202 17.92 -5.45 -16.36
CA LYS A 202 18.15 -4.87 -15.03
C LYS A 202 18.11 -3.33 -15.03
N ASP A 203 18.64 -2.68 -16.07
CA ASP A 203 18.54 -1.22 -16.20
C ASP A 203 17.08 -0.79 -16.44
N LEU A 204 16.34 -1.50 -17.28
CA LEU A 204 14.93 -1.26 -17.54
C LEU A 204 14.08 -1.45 -16.28
N ASP A 205 14.33 -2.49 -15.46
CA ASP A 205 13.66 -2.68 -14.17
C ASP A 205 13.93 -1.53 -13.22
N ARG A 206 15.20 -1.09 -13.11
CA ARG A 206 15.57 0.06 -12.29
C ARG A 206 14.85 1.33 -12.77
N ARG A 207 14.77 1.54 -14.08
CA ARG A 207 14.06 2.68 -14.68
C ARG A 207 12.55 2.58 -14.45
N LEU A 208 11.94 1.40 -14.59
CA LEU A 208 10.52 1.17 -14.31
C LEU A 208 10.18 1.49 -12.86
N SER A 209 10.98 1.00 -11.91
CA SER A 209 10.81 1.27 -10.48
C SER A 209 10.93 2.76 -10.16
N ASN A 210 11.98 3.41 -10.66
CA ASN A 210 12.23 4.82 -10.37
C ASN A 210 11.32 5.80 -11.17
N SER A 211 10.64 5.33 -12.22
CA SER A 211 9.69 6.12 -13.02
C SER A 211 8.26 6.12 -12.43
N SER A 212 8.09 5.65 -11.20
CA SER A 212 6.84 5.80 -10.45
C SER A 212 6.81 7.18 -9.78
N LEU A 213 5.66 7.86 -9.79
CA LEU A 213 5.45 9.08 -9.02
C LEU A 213 3.99 9.13 -8.61
N GLY A 214 3.75 9.40 -7.33
CA GLY A 214 2.43 9.44 -6.72
C GLY A 214 2.41 10.46 -5.59
N THR A 215 1.23 10.70 -5.02
CA THR A 215 1.04 11.68 -3.95
C THR A 215 1.86 11.36 -2.70
N GLU A 216 2.15 10.09 -2.46
CA GLU A 216 3.02 9.62 -1.38
C GLU A 216 4.42 10.26 -1.44
N HIS A 217 4.97 10.49 -2.63
CA HIS A 217 6.29 11.11 -2.78
C HIS A 217 6.29 12.59 -2.34
N PHE A 218 5.20 13.31 -2.58
CA PHE A 218 5.06 14.70 -2.12
C PHE A 218 4.89 14.76 -0.59
N LEU A 219 4.10 13.83 -0.02
CA LEU A 219 3.95 13.72 1.43
C LEU A 219 5.27 13.31 2.12
N ARG A 220 6.03 12.41 1.52
CA ARG A 220 7.36 12.01 2.00
C ARG A 220 8.34 13.18 1.97
N GLU A 221 8.35 13.96 0.89
CA GLU A 221 9.15 15.18 0.79
C GLU A 221 8.79 16.18 1.89
N MET A 222 7.48 16.40 2.10
CA MET A 222 6.97 17.26 3.15
C MET A 222 7.45 16.81 4.54
N GLY A 223 7.45 15.49 4.80
CA GLY A 223 7.99 14.93 6.03
C GLY A 223 9.50 15.17 6.18
N GLN A 224 10.29 15.02 5.12
CA GLN A 224 11.73 15.32 5.17
C GLN A 224 12.04 16.82 5.33
N ILE A 225 11.24 17.70 4.71
CA ILE A 225 11.30 19.15 4.93
C ILE A 225 11.07 19.46 6.40
N TYR A 226 10.03 18.87 7.00
CA TYR A 226 9.72 19.03 8.41
C TYR A 226 10.86 18.54 9.29
N GLU A 227 11.32 17.28 9.13
CA GLU A 227 12.37 16.70 9.97
C GLU A 227 13.69 17.45 9.88
N ALA A 228 14.06 17.94 8.69
CA ALA A 228 15.21 18.79 8.52
C ALA A 228 15.05 20.09 9.32
N ALA A 229 13.91 20.78 9.19
CA ALA A 229 13.68 22.05 9.88
C ALA A 229 13.69 21.91 11.41
N VAL A 230 13.03 20.89 11.95
CA VAL A 230 12.96 20.68 13.41
C VAL A 230 14.25 20.12 14.01
N SER A 231 15.23 19.73 13.19
CA SER A 231 16.59 19.40 13.64
C SER A 231 17.40 20.65 14.01
N LEU A 232 16.95 21.85 13.59
CA LEU A 232 17.53 23.13 13.98
C LEU A 232 16.95 23.61 15.33
N PRO A 233 17.65 24.51 16.03
CA PRO A 233 17.14 25.13 17.27
C PRO A 233 15.77 25.78 17.06
N GLU A 234 14.92 25.78 18.10
CA GLU A 234 13.57 26.36 18.04
C GLU A 234 13.55 27.87 17.75
N THR A 235 14.68 28.56 17.96
CA THR A 235 14.84 29.99 17.66
C THR A 235 14.90 30.28 16.16
N GLU A 236 15.14 29.28 15.32
CA GLU A 236 15.21 29.45 13.86
C GLU A 236 13.82 29.65 13.26
N ALA A 237 13.71 30.62 12.34
CA ALA A 237 12.44 30.95 11.69
C ALA A 237 11.88 29.77 10.86
N SER A 238 12.75 29.01 10.20
CA SER A 238 12.38 27.83 9.41
C SER A 238 11.72 26.74 10.26
N HIS A 239 12.19 26.55 11.49
CA HIS A 239 11.58 25.63 12.45
C HIS A 239 10.12 26.05 12.70
N GLN A 240 9.88 27.31 13.07
CA GLN A 240 8.53 27.79 13.44
C GLN A 240 7.56 27.78 12.26
N GLN A 241 8.03 28.13 11.05
CA GLN A 241 7.19 28.15 9.84
C GLN A 241 6.60 26.78 9.49
N LEU A 242 7.30 25.69 9.81
CA LEU A 242 6.94 24.35 9.38
C LEU A 242 6.26 23.51 10.48
N LYS A 243 6.06 24.05 11.68
CA LYS A 243 5.39 23.35 12.80
C LYS A 243 3.96 22.91 12.51
N HIS A 244 3.30 23.51 11.52
CA HIS A 244 1.92 23.19 11.17
C HIS A 244 1.79 21.95 10.27
N LEU A 245 2.88 21.48 9.65
CA LEU A 245 2.83 20.39 8.67
C LEU A 245 2.35 19.04 9.27
N PRO A 246 2.78 18.63 10.48
CA PRO A 246 2.27 17.39 11.07
C PRO A 246 0.76 17.42 11.29
N LYS A 247 0.22 18.56 11.75
CA LYS A 247 -1.21 18.77 11.92
C LYS A 247 -1.97 18.66 10.60
N LEU A 248 -1.44 19.29 9.55
CA LEU A 248 -2.02 19.21 8.21
C LEU A 248 -2.11 17.76 7.71
N CYS A 249 -1.06 16.98 7.93
CA CYS A 249 -1.06 15.56 7.55
C CYS A 249 -1.98 14.71 8.44
N ALA A 250 -2.12 15.04 9.73
CA ALA A 250 -3.09 14.40 10.61
C ALA A 250 -4.54 14.64 10.16
N GLU A 251 -4.85 15.84 9.65
CA GLU A 251 -6.15 16.13 9.03
C GLU A 251 -6.38 15.32 7.76
N LEU A 252 -5.36 15.15 6.91
CA LEU A 252 -5.44 14.26 5.73
C LEU A 252 -5.73 12.81 6.13
N LEU A 253 -5.09 12.33 7.20
CA LEU A 253 -5.33 11.00 7.72
C LEU A 253 -6.78 10.83 8.23
N LEU A 254 -7.35 11.87 8.86
CA LEU A 254 -8.77 11.91 9.26
C LEU A 254 -9.73 11.91 8.08
N ASP A 255 -9.35 12.52 6.96
CA ASP A 255 -10.10 12.51 5.71
C ASP A 255 -10.00 11.17 4.95
N GLY A 256 -9.22 10.22 5.48
CA GLY A 256 -9.05 8.88 4.91
C GLY A 256 -7.96 8.77 3.86
N PHE A 257 -7.02 9.73 3.81
CA PHE A 257 -5.82 9.63 2.97
C PHE A 257 -4.76 8.78 3.69
N PRO A 258 -4.08 7.84 2.99
CA PRO A 258 -3.02 7.04 3.59
C PRO A 258 -1.80 7.89 4.01
N LEU A 259 -1.25 7.60 5.19
CA LEU A 259 0.07 8.06 5.63
C LEU A 259 1.10 6.94 5.41
N GLU A 260 2.25 7.28 4.85
CA GLU A 260 3.39 6.36 4.79
C GLU A 260 4.04 6.23 6.17
N LEU A 261 3.99 5.01 6.73
CA LEU A 261 4.62 4.64 7.99
C LEU A 261 6.08 4.22 7.77
N VAL A 262 6.32 3.38 6.77
CA VAL A 262 7.66 2.92 6.39
C VAL A 262 7.91 3.36 4.95
N ASP A 263 9.01 4.06 4.71
CA ASP A 263 9.49 4.35 3.37
C ASP A 263 10.23 3.13 2.80
N GLY A 264 9.66 2.47 1.79
CA GLY A 264 10.29 1.32 1.12
C GLY A 264 11.38 1.66 0.10
N ASP A 265 11.65 2.94 -0.18
CA ASP A 265 12.82 3.37 -0.97
C ASP A 265 14.08 3.50 -0.12
N ALA A 266 13.92 3.91 1.13
CA ALA A 266 15.01 4.04 2.10
C ALA A 266 15.07 2.86 3.07
N SER A 267 13.99 2.09 3.21
CA SER A 267 13.82 1.06 4.24
C SER A 267 13.89 1.62 5.66
N ASN A 268 13.16 2.71 5.92
CA ASN A 268 13.18 3.42 7.21
C ASN A 268 11.84 4.04 7.59
N ILE A 269 11.68 4.34 8.87
CA ILE A 269 10.56 5.13 9.40
C ILE A 269 11.09 6.54 9.67
N PRO A 270 10.50 7.61 9.10
CA PRO A 270 10.79 8.98 9.54
C PRO A 270 10.10 9.19 10.90
N LEU A 271 10.76 8.70 11.96
CA LEU A 271 10.19 8.52 13.30
C LEU A 271 9.66 9.83 13.87
N ARG A 272 10.34 10.95 13.64
CA ARG A 272 9.91 12.25 14.18
C ARG A 272 8.68 12.74 13.45
N TRP A 273 8.68 12.66 12.11
CA TRP A 273 7.52 12.98 11.29
C TRP A 273 6.28 12.16 11.69
N VAL A 274 6.39 10.83 11.70
CA VAL A 274 5.27 9.93 12.03
C VAL A 274 4.77 10.18 13.46
N SER A 275 5.68 10.32 14.43
CA SER A 275 5.31 10.58 15.83
C SER A 275 4.57 11.90 16.00
N ASP A 276 5.03 12.95 15.34
CA ASP A 276 4.45 14.28 15.47
C ASP A 276 3.08 14.34 14.75
N VAL A 277 2.93 13.67 13.60
CA VAL A 277 1.62 13.52 12.92
C VAL A 277 0.62 12.77 13.80
N LEU A 278 1.03 11.66 14.41
CA LEU A 278 0.16 10.89 15.32
C LEU A 278 -0.16 11.67 16.61
N SER A 279 0.77 12.48 17.11
CA SER A 279 0.55 13.34 18.28
C SER A 279 -0.47 14.45 17.98
N GLU A 280 -0.39 15.06 16.80
CA GLU A 280 -1.39 16.01 16.31
C GLU A 280 -2.74 15.33 16.08
N LEU A 281 -2.75 14.13 15.50
CA LEU A 281 -3.96 13.32 15.34
C LEU A 281 -4.64 13.11 16.69
N LYS A 282 -3.90 12.64 17.72
CA LYS A 282 -4.39 12.46 19.08
C LYS A 282 -5.00 13.74 19.65
N THR A 283 -4.39 14.88 19.39
CA THR A 283 -4.91 16.20 19.80
C THR A 283 -6.22 16.54 19.08
N LEU A 284 -6.31 16.29 17.77
CA LEU A 284 -7.50 16.55 16.96
C LEU A 284 -8.71 15.67 17.34
N VAL A 285 -8.46 14.44 17.81
CA VAL A 285 -9.53 13.48 18.13
C VAL A 285 -9.86 13.37 19.61
N CYS A 286 -9.07 14.02 20.49
CA CYS A 286 -9.25 13.97 21.95
C CYS A 286 -10.69 14.33 22.37
N PRO A 287 -11.35 13.56 23.27
CA PRO A 287 -10.82 12.44 24.05
C PRO A 287 -10.91 11.06 23.36
N LYS A 288 -11.46 10.98 22.15
CA LYS A 288 -11.68 9.73 21.41
C LYS A 288 -10.39 9.29 20.75
N SER A 289 -9.68 8.30 21.28
CA SER A 289 -8.38 7.90 20.73
C SER A 289 -8.10 6.40 20.77
N LYS A 290 -9.10 5.58 21.10
CA LYS A 290 -8.91 4.13 21.11
C LYS A 290 -8.82 3.62 19.70
N ILE A 291 -7.79 2.82 19.41
CA ILE A 291 -7.56 2.30 18.06
C ILE A 291 -7.47 0.78 18.06
N LEU A 292 -7.90 0.18 16.96
CA LEU A 292 -7.58 -1.20 16.63
C LEU A 292 -6.85 -1.22 15.28
N VAL A 293 -5.87 -2.10 15.15
CA VAL A 293 -4.98 -2.13 13.99
C VAL A 293 -5.13 -3.47 13.24
N VAL A 294 -5.44 -3.38 11.95
CA VAL A 294 -5.51 -4.50 11.00
C VAL A 294 -4.45 -4.32 9.95
N THR A 295 -3.55 -5.29 9.82
CA THR A 295 -2.49 -5.28 8.81
C THR A 295 -2.68 -6.41 7.82
N VAL A 296 -2.22 -6.24 6.58
CA VAL A 296 -2.03 -7.34 5.62
C VAL A 296 -0.55 -7.55 5.30
N LEU A 297 -0.09 -8.81 5.29
CA LEU A 297 1.23 -9.23 4.85
C LEU A 297 1.10 -10.28 3.75
N GLY A 298 2.12 -10.40 2.90
CA GLY A 298 2.14 -11.39 1.84
C GLY A 298 3.07 -11.00 0.70
N VAL A 299 3.36 -11.97 -0.17
CA VAL A 299 4.23 -11.77 -1.34
C VAL A 299 3.68 -10.66 -2.24
N GLN A 300 4.56 -10.07 -3.05
CA GLN A 300 4.21 -9.06 -4.03
C GLN A 300 3.13 -9.56 -5.00
N SER A 301 2.24 -8.66 -5.43
CA SER A 301 1.20 -8.95 -6.43
C SER A 301 0.18 -10.04 -6.06
N THR A 302 0.04 -10.37 -4.78
CA THR A 302 -0.95 -11.37 -4.28
C THR A 302 -2.35 -10.80 -4.03
N GLY A 303 -2.60 -9.51 -4.31
CA GLY A 303 -3.91 -8.87 -4.14
C GLY A 303 -4.19 -8.28 -2.75
N LYS A 304 -3.16 -8.02 -1.94
CA LYS A 304 -3.27 -7.43 -0.59
C LYS A 304 -4.10 -6.15 -0.52
N SER A 305 -3.68 -5.11 -1.24
CA SER A 305 -4.37 -3.82 -1.27
C SER A 305 -5.79 -3.96 -1.84
N THR A 306 -6.00 -4.87 -2.81
CA THR A 306 -7.32 -5.20 -3.35
C THR A 306 -8.24 -5.84 -2.30
N LEU A 307 -7.71 -6.76 -1.50
CA LEU A 307 -8.43 -7.39 -0.39
C LEU A 307 -8.87 -6.34 0.63
N LEU A 308 -7.94 -5.47 1.08
CA LEU A 308 -8.25 -4.40 2.03
C LEU A 308 -9.27 -3.39 1.46
N ASN A 309 -9.08 -2.94 0.22
CA ASN A 309 -10.00 -2.03 -0.46
C ASN A 309 -11.41 -2.62 -0.54
N THR A 310 -11.53 -3.90 -0.87
CA THR A 310 -12.84 -4.59 -0.93
C THR A 310 -13.45 -4.76 0.46
N MET A 311 -12.64 -5.13 1.45
CA MET A 311 -13.09 -5.42 2.81
C MET A 311 -13.56 -4.15 3.54
N PHE A 312 -12.80 -3.07 3.46
CA PHE A 312 -13.01 -1.86 4.25
C PHE A 312 -13.51 -0.65 3.44
N GLY A 313 -13.60 -0.75 2.11
CA GLY A 313 -13.99 0.38 1.26
C GLY A 313 -12.91 1.47 1.17
N VAL A 314 -11.66 1.11 1.48
CA VAL A 314 -10.50 2.01 1.46
C VAL A 314 -9.91 2.11 0.05
N GLN A 315 -8.98 3.06 -0.16
CA GLN A 315 -8.44 3.38 -1.50
C GLN A 315 -6.91 3.30 -1.58
N PHE A 316 -6.30 2.24 -1.05
CA PHE A 316 -4.89 1.95 -1.28
C PHE A 316 -4.58 1.80 -2.78
N ALA A 317 -3.33 2.07 -3.17
CA ALA A 317 -2.89 1.95 -4.55
C ALA A 317 -2.86 0.47 -5.00
N VAL A 318 -3.41 0.17 -6.18
CA VAL A 318 -3.57 -1.22 -6.70
C VAL A 318 -2.99 -1.41 -8.12
N SER A 319 -2.17 -0.48 -8.62
CA SER A 319 -1.75 -0.51 -10.03
C SER A 319 -0.63 -1.51 -10.30
N SER A 320 -0.79 -2.33 -11.35
CA SER A 320 0.29 -3.16 -11.88
C SER A 320 1.47 -2.29 -12.29
N GLY A 321 2.63 -2.45 -11.64
CA GLY A 321 3.87 -1.71 -11.86
C GLY A 321 4.07 -0.43 -11.04
N ARG A 322 3.20 -0.17 -10.05
CA ARG A 322 3.59 0.55 -8.83
C ARG A 322 3.20 -0.36 -7.68
N CYS A 323 4.07 -1.31 -7.36
CA CYS A 323 3.85 -2.10 -6.15
C CYS A 323 3.98 -1.15 -4.96
N THR A 324 3.12 -1.30 -3.95
CA THR A 324 3.29 -0.62 -2.67
C THR A 324 4.73 -0.84 -2.22
N ARG A 325 5.44 0.23 -1.85
CA ARG A 325 6.82 0.19 -1.33
C ARG A 325 6.79 0.76 0.08
N GLY A 326 7.18 -0.04 1.06
CA GLY A 326 7.04 0.26 2.48
C GLY A 326 5.66 -0.09 3.05
N ALA A 327 5.19 0.67 4.04
CA ALA A 327 3.92 0.42 4.74
C ALA A 327 3.10 1.69 4.83
N PHE A 328 1.81 1.60 4.53
CA PHE A 328 0.88 2.73 4.52
C PHE A 328 -0.26 2.47 5.48
N MET A 329 -0.50 3.41 6.39
CA MET A 329 -1.61 3.35 7.32
C MET A 329 -2.75 4.27 6.88
N LEU A 330 -3.99 3.82 7.06
CA LEU A 330 -5.20 4.59 6.81
C LEU A 330 -6.12 4.50 8.03
N LEU A 331 -6.74 5.61 8.40
CA LEU A 331 -7.61 5.70 9.56
C LEU A 331 -9.09 5.67 9.15
N ILE A 332 -9.86 4.75 9.73
CA ILE A 332 -11.30 4.66 9.56
C ILE A 332 -11.98 5.03 10.87
N ARG A 333 -12.80 6.09 10.85
CA ARG A 333 -13.61 6.48 12.00
C ARG A 333 -14.78 5.50 12.19
N ILE A 334 -14.90 4.94 13.39
CA ILE A 334 -16.02 4.06 13.74
C ILE A 334 -17.26 4.90 14.09
N GLN A 335 -18.40 4.56 13.51
CA GLN A 335 -19.69 5.17 13.84
C GLN A 335 -20.13 4.76 15.25
N GLU A 336 -20.84 5.65 15.96
CA GLU A 336 -21.17 5.49 17.38
C GLU A 336 -21.89 4.15 17.68
N ASP A 337 -22.77 3.67 16.80
CA ASP A 337 -23.48 2.40 16.96
C ASP A 337 -22.54 1.16 16.96
N PHE A 338 -21.41 1.27 16.26
CA PHE A 338 -20.40 0.20 16.19
C PHE A 338 -19.34 0.31 17.30
N LYS A 339 -19.20 1.48 17.93
CA LYS A 339 -18.24 1.67 19.02
C LYS A 339 -18.55 0.83 20.24
N GLN A 340 -19.83 0.66 20.56
CA GLN A 340 -20.26 -0.20 21.67
C GLN A 340 -19.89 -1.67 21.41
N GLN A 341 -19.79 -2.08 20.14
CA GLN A 341 -19.44 -3.44 19.78
C GLN A 341 -17.93 -3.66 19.77
N LEU A 342 -17.16 -2.73 19.20
CA LEU A 342 -15.71 -2.86 19.01
C LEU A 342 -14.87 -2.27 20.15
N ASN A 343 -15.46 -1.47 21.03
CA ASN A 343 -14.77 -0.71 22.08
C ASN A 343 -13.58 0.12 21.56
N CYS A 344 -13.69 0.65 20.33
CA CYS A 344 -12.68 1.51 19.71
C CYS A 344 -13.32 2.71 19.00
N ASP A 345 -12.55 3.78 18.85
CA ASP A 345 -12.97 4.99 18.12
C ASP A 345 -12.55 4.95 16.65
N PHE A 346 -11.41 4.32 16.37
CA PHE A 346 -10.85 4.21 15.03
C PHE A 346 -10.32 2.81 14.74
N LEU A 347 -10.37 2.45 13.46
CA LEU A 347 -9.70 1.29 12.91
C LEU A 347 -8.56 1.78 12.01
N VAL A 348 -7.34 1.39 12.33
CA VAL A 348 -6.15 1.64 11.50
C VAL A 348 -5.96 0.44 10.59
N ILE A 349 -5.96 0.68 9.29
CA ILE A 349 -5.65 -0.33 8.28
C ILE A 349 -4.24 -0.08 7.78
N ILE A 350 -3.37 -1.09 7.82
CA ILE A 350 -2.00 -1.01 7.30
C ILE A 350 -1.88 -1.92 6.08
N ASP A 351 -1.63 -1.30 4.91
CA ASP A 351 -1.23 -1.99 3.69
C ASP A 351 0.29 -2.00 3.58
N THR A 352 0.87 -3.15 3.25
CA THR A 352 2.33 -3.31 3.17
C THR A 352 2.77 -3.62 1.76
N GLU A 353 4.04 -3.38 1.49
CA GLU A 353 4.71 -3.88 0.30
C GLU A 353 4.71 -5.40 0.22
N GLY A 354 5.05 -5.89 -0.97
CA GLY A 354 5.27 -7.30 -1.22
C GLY A 354 6.55 -7.80 -0.60
N LEU A 355 6.45 -8.81 0.27
CA LEU A 355 7.61 -9.57 0.71
C LEU A 355 8.25 -10.29 -0.48
N LYS A 356 9.57 -10.50 -0.41
CA LYS A 356 10.39 -11.16 -1.44
C LYS A 356 10.23 -10.55 -2.83
N SER A 357 10.15 -9.23 -2.89
CA SER A 357 10.11 -8.52 -4.17
C SER A 357 11.32 -8.90 -5.04
N PRO A 358 11.14 -9.35 -6.30
CA PRO A 358 12.24 -9.69 -7.19
C PRO A 358 13.20 -8.51 -7.43
N GLU A 359 12.69 -7.28 -7.32
CA GLU A 359 13.46 -6.05 -7.41
C GLU A 359 14.40 -5.87 -6.22
N LEU A 360 13.98 -6.31 -5.02
CA LEU A 360 14.78 -6.26 -3.80
C LEU A 360 15.66 -7.50 -3.61
N ALA A 361 15.27 -8.68 -4.11
CA ALA A 361 15.98 -9.95 -3.95
C ALA A 361 17.43 -9.97 -4.45
N GLN A 362 17.84 -8.95 -5.22
CA GLN A 362 19.21 -8.78 -5.71
C GLN A 362 20.11 -7.91 -4.80
N LEU A 363 19.56 -7.37 -3.70
CA LEU A 363 20.30 -6.66 -2.66
C LEU A 363 20.72 -7.64 -1.57
N ASP A 364 21.96 -7.52 -1.09
CA ASP A 364 22.56 -8.44 -0.10
C ASP A 364 21.75 -8.49 1.22
N ASP A 365 20.98 -7.44 1.54
CA ASP A 365 20.19 -7.30 2.78
C ASP A 365 18.66 -7.46 2.59
N SER A 366 18.20 -7.95 1.44
CA SER A 366 16.76 -8.02 1.12
C SER A 366 15.92 -8.84 2.10
N HIS A 367 16.47 -9.93 2.62
CA HIS A 367 15.84 -10.73 3.66
C HIS A 367 15.77 -10.01 5.01
N GLU A 368 16.72 -9.11 5.32
CA GLU A 368 16.68 -8.33 6.56
C GLU A 368 15.54 -7.32 6.50
N HIS A 369 15.38 -6.64 5.36
CA HIS A 369 14.30 -5.69 5.10
C HIS A 369 12.90 -6.31 5.27
N ASP A 370 12.66 -7.47 4.64
CA ASP A 370 11.38 -8.18 4.77
C ASP A 370 11.08 -8.58 6.24
N ASN A 371 12.10 -9.02 6.97
CA ASN A 371 11.97 -9.38 8.38
C ASN A 371 11.72 -8.16 9.27
N GLU A 372 12.38 -7.03 9.01
CA GLU A 372 12.17 -5.75 9.71
C GLU A 372 10.73 -5.28 9.53
N LEU A 373 10.28 -5.19 8.28
CA LEU A 373 8.91 -4.79 7.94
C LEU A 373 7.89 -5.69 8.63
N ALA A 374 8.04 -7.02 8.50
CA ALA A 374 7.10 -7.97 9.09
C ALA A 374 7.09 -7.86 10.62
N THR A 375 8.26 -7.72 11.26
CA THR A 375 8.37 -7.55 12.72
C THR A 375 7.64 -6.30 13.18
N LEU A 376 7.87 -5.16 12.52
CA LEU A 376 7.22 -3.89 12.84
C LEU A 376 5.69 -3.99 12.72
N VAL A 377 5.19 -4.37 11.54
CA VAL A 377 3.75 -4.29 11.30
C VAL A 377 2.98 -5.34 12.11
N VAL A 378 3.57 -6.52 12.36
CA VAL A 378 2.98 -7.50 13.27
C VAL A 378 2.94 -6.97 14.70
N GLY A 379 4.00 -6.30 15.17
CA GLY A 379 4.04 -5.75 16.52
C GLY A 379 3.09 -4.58 16.78
N LEU A 380 2.79 -3.82 15.73
CA LEU A 380 1.80 -2.74 15.74
C LEU A 380 0.34 -3.25 15.63
N SER A 381 0.12 -4.50 15.23
CA SER A 381 -1.21 -5.00 14.86
C SER A 381 -1.95 -5.68 16.01
N ASN A 382 -3.27 -5.45 16.07
CA ASN A 382 -4.16 -6.32 16.84
C ASN A 382 -4.45 -7.62 16.07
N ILE A 383 -4.52 -7.55 14.73
CA ILE A 383 -4.68 -8.71 13.87
C ILE A 383 -3.92 -8.52 12.55
N THR A 384 -3.23 -9.57 12.13
CA THR A 384 -2.46 -9.59 10.87
C THR A 384 -3.05 -10.61 9.89
N ILE A 385 -3.40 -10.16 8.70
CA ILE A 385 -3.86 -11.01 7.60
C ILE A 385 -2.64 -11.49 6.82
N ILE A 386 -2.41 -12.79 6.75
CA ILE A 386 -1.34 -13.39 5.94
C ILE A 386 -1.94 -13.84 4.61
N ASN A 387 -1.72 -13.03 3.58
CA ASN A 387 -2.26 -13.22 2.24
C ASN A 387 -1.31 -14.07 1.39
N ILE A 388 -1.78 -15.24 0.99
CA ILE A 388 -1.04 -16.26 0.24
C ILE A 388 -1.73 -16.43 -1.12
N ALA A 389 -0.98 -16.33 -2.22
CA ALA A 389 -1.55 -16.54 -3.55
C ALA A 389 -1.52 -18.03 -3.93
N MET A 390 -2.67 -18.54 -4.39
CA MET A 390 -2.84 -19.92 -4.85
C MET A 390 -2.40 -20.98 -3.82
N GLU A 391 -2.45 -22.25 -4.21
CA GLU A 391 -1.93 -23.38 -3.43
C GLU A 391 -0.40 -23.54 -3.62
N ASN A 392 0.36 -22.42 -3.65
CA ASN A 392 1.81 -22.47 -3.86
C ASN A 392 2.56 -22.75 -2.53
N SER A 393 2.93 -24.03 -2.33
CA SER A 393 3.67 -24.48 -1.14
C SER A 393 5.05 -23.83 -0.93
N ALA A 394 5.65 -23.25 -1.97
CA ALA A 394 6.94 -22.57 -1.85
C ALA A 394 6.75 -21.16 -1.30
N GLU A 395 5.82 -20.37 -1.86
CA GLU A 395 5.47 -19.04 -1.37
C GLU A 395 4.96 -19.07 0.07
N MET A 396 4.17 -20.09 0.39
CA MET A 396 3.68 -20.31 1.75
C MET A 396 4.84 -20.47 2.74
N ARG A 397 5.77 -21.40 2.50
CA ARG A 397 6.95 -21.56 3.36
C ARG A 397 7.73 -20.26 3.49
N ASP A 398 7.94 -19.59 2.37
CA ASP A 398 8.70 -18.35 2.32
C ASP A 398 8.13 -17.22 3.18
N ILE A 399 6.82 -16.98 3.12
CA ILE A 399 6.14 -15.99 3.98
C ILE A 399 6.15 -16.45 5.43
N LEU A 400 5.85 -17.73 5.66
CA LEU A 400 5.76 -18.28 7.01
C LEU A 400 7.07 -18.18 7.77
N GLN A 401 8.23 -18.31 7.10
CA GLN A 401 9.52 -18.13 7.75
C GLN A 401 9.67 -16.73 8.33
N ILE A 402 9.40 -15.71 7.50
CA ILE A 402 9.48 -14.30 7.89
C ILE A 402 8.52 -13.99 9.04
N VAL A 403 7.28 -14.47 8.92
CA VAL A 403 6.21 -14.22 9.89
C VAL A 403 6.47 -14.93 11.22
N VAL A 404 6.99 -16.15 11.22
CA VAL A 404 7.34 -16.90 12.44
C VAL A 404 8.46 -16.19 13.21
N HIS A 405 9.48 -15.66 12.53
CA HIS A 405 10.51 -14.83 13.18
C HIS A 405 9.90 -13.58 13.82
N ALA A 406 9.00 -12.89 13.13
CA ALA A 406 8.28 -11.75 13.70
C ALA A 406 7.49 -12.15 14.98
N PHE A 407 6.81 -13.30 14.98
CA PHE A 407 6.05 -13.79 16.14
C PHE A 407 6.93 -14.16 17.33
N LEU A 408 8.07 -14.81 17.08
CA LEU A 408 9.05 -15.15 18.13
C LEU A 408 9.60 -13.89 18.83
N ARG A 409 9.83 -12.83 18.07
CA ARG A 409 10.25 -11.51 18.61
C ARG A 409 9.13 -10.83 19.36
N MET A 410 7.89 -10.90 18.86
CA MET A 410 6.73 -10.32 19.56
C MET A 410 6.46 -10.99 20.91
N LYS A 411 6.68 -12.30 21.00
CA LYS A 411 6.56 -13.02 22.26
C LYS A 411 7.54 -12.52 23.32
N GLU A 412 8.77 -12.13 22.95
CA GLU A 412 9.76 -11.58 23.90
C GLU A 412 9.31 -10.27 24.53
N VAL A 413 8.62 -9.44 23.75
CA VAL A 413 8.06 -8.17 24.23
C VAL A 413 6.68 -8.36 24.88
N GLY A 414 6.31 -9.60 25.21
CA GLY A 414 5.08 -9.95 25.93
C GLY A 414 3.81 -9.92 25.08
N LYS A 415 3.92 -9.79 23.75
CA LYS A 415 2.78 -9.77 22.83
C LYS A 415 2.56 -11.13 22.20
N LYS A 416 1.30 -11.58 22.18
CA LYS A 416 0.88 -12.76 21.42
C LYS A 416 0.06 -12.31 20.20
N PRO A 417 0.64 -12.23 19.01
CA PRO A 417 -0.05 -11.74 17.82
C PRO A 417 -1.20 -12.66 17.41
N LYS A 418 -2.26 -12.08 16.84
CA LYS A 418 -3.38 -12.79 16.20
C LYS A 418 -3.27 -12.65 14.70
N CYS A 419 -3.60 -13.71 13.97
CA CYS A 419 -3.47 -13.73 12.52
C CYS A 419 -4.57 -14.54 11.84
N GLN A 420 -4.79 -14.26 10.55
CA GLN A 420 -5.71 -14.97 9.67
C GLN A 420 -5.01 -15.27 8.36
N PHE A 421 -4.96 -16.55 7.96
CA PHE A 421 -4.42 -16.97 6.69
C PHE A 421 -5.49 -16.85 5.61
N VAL A 422 -5.17 -16.15 4.52
CA VAL A 422 -6.06 -15.91 3.39
C VAL A 422 -5.41 -16.45 2.13
N HIS A 423 -5.97 -17.52 1.60
CA HIS A 423 -5.56 -18.14 0.35
C HIS A 423 -6.38 -17.53 -0.80
N GLN A 424 -5.71 -16.82 -1.70
CA GLN A 424 -6.32 -16.13 -2.84
C GLN A 424 -6.38 -17.02 -4.08
N ASN A 425 -7.37 -16.78 -4.94
CA ASN A 425 -7.57 -17.47 -6.22
C ASN A 425 -7.80 -18.99 -6.07
N VAL A 426 -8.53 -19.41 -5.05
CA VAL A 426 -8.87 -20.82 -4.81
C VAL A 426 -10.12 -21.18 -5.62
N SER A 427 -10.15 -22.30 -6.31
CA SER A 427 -11.33 -22.72 -7.08
C SER A 427 -12.51 -23.11 -6.17
N ASP A 428 -13.75 -22.74 -6.53
CA ASP A 428 -14.96 -23.04 -5.74
C ASP A 428 -15.15 -24.53 -5.44
N VAL A 429 -14.63 -25.43 -6.29
CA VAL A 429 -14.69 -26.89 -6.10
C VAL A 429 -13.78 -27.36 -4.96
N SER A 430 -12.65 -26.68 -4.72
CA SER A 430 -11.74 -27.02 -3.62
C SER A 430 -12.14 -26.32 -2.31
N ALA A 431 -12.74 -25.13 -2.36
CA ALA A 431 -13.07 -24.35 -1.16
C ALA A 431 -13.99 -25.05 -0.14
N HIS A 432 -14.93 -25.89 -0.59
CA HIS A 432 -15.86 -26.61 0.29
C HIS A 432 -15.36 -28.02 0.71
N GLU A 433 -14.38 -28.58 -0.02
CA GLU A 433 -13.80 -29.92 0.21
C GLU A 433 -12.35 -29.89 0.73
N ASN A 434 -11.77 -28.70 0.99
CA ASN A 434 -10.41 -28.48 1.52
C ASN A 434 -10.25 -28.93 2.99
N ASN A 435 -10.30 -30.25 3.14
CA ASN A 435 -9.56 -31.16 4.01
C ASN A 435 -9.06 -30.61 5.35
N MET A 436 -9.58 -31.19 6.44
CA MET A 436 -8.87 -31.35 7.71
C MET A 436 -7.39 -31.72 7.53
N ARG A 437 -7.06 -32.48 6.47
CA ARG A 437 -5.70 -32.87 6.11
C ARG A 437 -4.81 -31.69 5.71
N ASP A 438 -5.31 -30.73 4.95
CA ASP A 438 -4.51 -29.59 4.49
C ASP A 438 -4.28 -28.58 5.62
N ARG A 439 -5.28 -28.40 6.49
CA ARG A 439 -5.14 -27.63 7.75
C ARG A 439 -4.11 -28.27 8.69
N LYS A 440 -4.15 -29.60 8.82
CA LYS A 440 -3.19 -30.34 9.64
C LYS A 440 -1.78 -30.24 9.06
N LEU A 441 -1.63 -30.38 7.74
CA LEU A 441 -0.34 -30.24 7.07
C LEU A 441 0.23 -28.83 7.23
N LEU A 442 -0.60 -27.78 7.11
CA LEU A 442 -0.19 -26.40 7.35
C LEU A 442 0.30 -26.22 8.80
N LEU A 443 -0.43 -26.76 9.77
CA LEU A 443 -0.01 -26.67 11.18
C LEU A 443 1.30 -27.43 11.45
N GLU A 444 1.48 -28.62 10.89
CA GLU A 444 2.74 -29.38 10.98
C GLU A 444 3.90 -28.58 10.39
N GLN A 445 3.71 -27.95 9.22
CA GLN A 445 4.72 -27.07 8.62
C GLN A 445 5.00 -25.85 9.51
N LEU A 446 3.98 -25.21 10.07
CA LEU A 446 4.15 -24.08 10.99
C LEU A 446 4.94 -24.47 12.24
N ASP A 447 4.70 -25.65 12.81
CA ASP A 447 5.42 -26.18 13.97
C ASP A 447 6.90 -26.44 13.62
N GLU A 448 7.19 -27.09 12.48
CA GLU A 448 8.55 -27.32 12.00
C GLU A 448 9.33 -26.01 11.81
N MET A 449 8.69 -25.01 11.19
CA MET A 449 9.29 -23.70 10.96
C MET A 449 9.50 -22.93 12.26
N THR A 450 8.55 -23.05 13.20
CA THR A 450 8.68 -22.47 14.55
C THR A 450 9.90 -23.05 15.26
N GLN A 451 10.09 -24.37 15.22
CA GLN A 451 11.26 -25.01 15.82
C GLN A 451 12.57 -24.59 15.16
N ALA A 452 12.59 -24.47 13.83
CA ALA A 452 13.78 -24.02 13.11
C ALA A 452 14.14 -22.56 13.47
N ALA A 453 13.17 -21.66 13.43
CA ALA A 453 13.36 -20.26 13.79
C ALA A 453 13.74 -20.09 15.27
N ALA A 454 13.11 -20.85 16.16
CA ALA A 454 13.44 -20.91 17.59
C ALA A 454 14.89 -21.32 17.83
N ARG A 455 15.41 -22.33 17.11
CA ARG A 455 16.83 -22.72 17.20
C ARG A 455 17.77 -21.60 16.73
N MET A 456 17.42 -20.93 15.63
CA MET A 456 18.22 -19.80 15.10
C MET A 456 18.27 -18.62 16.09
N GLU A 457 17.17 -18.37 16.79
CA GLU A 457 17.07 -17.30 17.81
C GLU A 457 17.46 -17.74 19.23
N ARG A 458 17.92 -18.98 19.42
CA ARG A 458 18.29 -19.59 20.73
C ARG A 458 17.12 -19.65 21.75
N LYS A 459 15.92 -19.97 21.28
CA LYS A 459 14.65 -20.04 22.03
C LYS A 459 13.95 -21.40 21.92
N GLU A 460 14.69 -22.48 22.13
CA GLU A 460 14.25 -23.86 21.88
C GLU A 460 13.04 -24.32 22.73
N GLU A 461 12.61 -23.52 23.70
CA GLU A 461 11.37 -23.73 24.44
C GLU A 461 10.10 -23.62 23.58
N ASN A 462 10.16 -22.94 22.44
CA ASN A 462 9.05 -22.82 21.49
C ASN A 462 9.05 -24.01 20.52
N LYS A 463 8.08 -24.91 20.67
CA LYS A 463 8.01 -26.17 19.91
C LYS A 463 6.85 -26.23 18.93
N SER A 464 5.81 -25.45 19.18
CA SER A 464 4.64 -25.34 18.31
C SER A 464 4.35 -23.89 17.97
N PHE A 465 3.74 -23.67 16.81
CA PHE A 465 3.27 -22.38 16.36
C PHE A 465 2.27 -21.72 17.33
N THR A 466 1.46 -22.52 18.03
CA THR A 466 0.54 -22.00 19.06
C THR A 466 1.26 -21.47 20.31
N ASP A 467 2.55 -21.78 20.47
CA ASP A 467 3.38 -21.23 21.55
C ASP A 467 3.69 -19.75 21.31
N VAL A 468 3.77 -19.34 20.03
CA VAL A 468 4.18 -17.98 19.61
C VAL A 468 3.00 -17.14 19.12
N MET A 469 1.89 -17.77 18.75
CA MET A 469 0.73 -17.09 18.15
C MET A 469 -0.60 -17.64 18.68
N GLU A 470 -1.63 -16.80 18.79
CA GLU A 470 -2.99 -17.26 19.08
C GLU A 470 -3.66 -17.70 17.78
N TYR A 471 -3.57 -19.01 17.48
CA TYR A 471 -4.08 -19.61 16.25
C TYR A 471 -5.15 -20.65 16.53
N LYS A 472 -6.26 -20.58 15.78
CA LYS A 472 -7.33 -21.59 15.76
C LYS A 472 -7.43 -22.18 14.36
N PRO A 473 -7.01 -23.44 14.13
CA PRO A 473 -7.00 -24.05 12.79
C PRO A 473 -8.37 -24.01 12.07
N ASP A 474 -9.46 -24.13 12.84
CA ASP A 474 -10.82 -24.19 12.28
C ASP A 474 -11.35 -22.86 11.76
N THR A 475 -10.89 -21.76 12.35
CA THR A 475 -11.38 -20.39 12.08
C THR A 475 -10.28 -19.44 11.62
N GLY A 476 -9.07 -19.96 11.39
CA GLY A 476 -7.87 -19.19 11.07
C GLY A 476 -7.48 -19.21 9.59
N ASN A 477 -8.21 -19.96 8.75
CA ASN A 477 -7.91 -20.15 7.33
C ASN A 477 -9.12 -19.80 6.47
N TRP A 478 -8.89 -18.98 5.45
CA TRP A 478 -9.88 -18.50 4.51
C TRP A 478 -9.45 -18.79 3.08
N TYR A 479 -10.36 -19.31 2.28
CA TYR A 479 -10.13 -19.61 0.87
C TYR A 479 -11.02 -18.68 0.06
N ILE A 480 -10.40 -17.72 -0.62
CA ILE A 480 -11.10 -16.68 -1.39
C ILE A 480 -10.96 -17.00 -2.88
N PRO A 481 -12.07 -17.03 -3.64
CA PRO A 481 -12.02 -17.31 -5.06
C PRO A 481 -11.35 -16.16 -5.84
N GLY A 482 -11.09 -16.34 -7.13
CA GLY A 482 -10.49 -15.29 -7.94
C GLY A 482 -11.42 -14.08 -8.10
N LEU A 483 -10.87 -12.85 -8.08
CA LEU A 483 -11.64 -11.60 -8.25
C LEU A 483 -12.41 -11.54 -9.58
N TRP A 484 -11.87 -12.16 -10.64
CA TRP A 484 -12.41 -12.09 -11.99
C TRP A 484 -12.89 -13.47 -12.46
N ASN A 485 -14.08 -13.52 -13.06
CA ASN A 485 -14.56 -14.72 -13.77
C ASN A 485 -13.94 -14.77 -15.18
N GLY A 486 -12.62 -14.94 -15.25
CA GLY A 486 -11.83 -15.00 -16.48
C GLY A 486 -10.72 -13.96 -16.56
N ASN A 487 -10.30 -13.60 -17.78
CA ASN A 487 -9.17 -12.69 -18.01
C ASN A 487 -9.65 -11.23 -18.21
N PRO A 488 -9.20 -10.28 -17.38
CA PRO A 488 -9.39 -8.84 -17.60
C PRO A 488 -8.89 -8.39 -19.00
N PRO A 489 -9.37 -7.26 -19.56
CA PRO A 489 -10.19 -6.23 -18.90
C PRO A 489 -11.71 -6.45 -18.99
N MET A 490 -12.19 -7.41 -19.77
CA MET A 490 -13.63 -7.63 -20.01
C MET A 490 -14.24 -8.71 -19.10
N ALA A 491 -13.45 -9.33 -18.22
CA ALA A 491 -13.96 -10.31 -17.27
C ALA A 491 -14.88 -9.64 -16.24
N PRO A 492 -16.05 -10.22 -15.93
CA PRO A 492 -16.89 -9.71 -14.86
C PRO A 492 -16.28 -10.03 -13.50
N VAL A 493 -16.59 -9.19 -12.51
CA VAL A 493 -16.21 -9.45 -11.10
C VAL A 493 -16.93 -10.71 -10.62
N ASN A 494 -16.20 -11.56 -9.90
CA ASN A 494 -16.75 -12.75 -9.27
C ASN A 494 -17.52 -12.37 -8.00
N ALA A 495 -18.82 -12.63 -7.96
CA ALA A 495 -19.65 -12.37 -6.77
C ALA A 495 -19.17 -13.19 -5.55
N GLY A 496 -18.68 -14.41 -5.76
CA GLY A 496 -18.14 -15.26 -4.70
C GLY A 496 -16.91 -14.65 -4.01
N TYR A 497 -16.14 -13.82 -4.72
CA TYR A 497 -15.04 -13.06 -4.10
C TYR A 497 -15.59 -12.08 -3.06
N SER A 498 -16.58 -11.27 -3.45
CA SER A 498 -17.19 -10.28 -2.57
C SER A 498 -17.87 -10.91 -1.36
N GLU A 499 -18.56 -12.04 -1.55
CA GLU A 499 -19.19 -12.80 -0.45
C GLU A 499 -18.14 -13.36 0.52
N ALA A 500 -17.09 -14.01 0.01
CA ALA A 500 -16.02 -14.55 0.86
C ALA A 500 -15.27 -13.46 1.63
N VAL A 501 -14.95 -12.33 0.99
CA VAL A 501 -14.32 -11.18 1.64
C VAL A 501 -15.23 -10.58 2.72
N TYR A 502 -16.54 -10.55 2.49
CA TYR A 502 -17.51 -10.07 3.48
C TYR A 502 -17.61 -10.98 4.71
N GLU A 503 -17.59 -12.31 4.53
CA GLU A 503 -17.55 -13.25 5.64
C GLU A 503 -16.23 -13.17 6.43
N LEU A 504 -15.10 -13.05 5.72
CA LEU A 504 -13.80 -12.78 6.37
C LEU A 504 -13.84 -11.48 7.19
N LYS A 505 -14.43 -10.40 6.64
CA LYS A 505 -14.60 -9.14 7.37
C LYS A 505 -15.37 -9.35 8.67
N LYS A 506 -16.50 -10.06 8.62
CA LYS A 506 -17.31 -10.35 9.82
C LYS A 506 -16.49 -11.08 10.87
N ASN A 507 -15.72 -12.07 10.47
CA ASN A 507 -14.86 -12.83 11.36
C ASN A 507 -13.76 -11.97 11.98
N ILE A 508 -13.06 -11.15 11.19
CA ILE A 508 -12.05 -10.20 11.69
C ILE A 508 -12.67 -9.24 12.71
N ILE A 509 -13.84 -8.68 12.39
CA ILE A 509 -14.57 -7.81 13.32
C ILE A 509 -14.90 -8.56 14.60
N GLN A 510 -15.35 -9.82 14.53
CA GLN A 510 -15.61 -10.61 15.73
C GLN A 510 -14.35 -10.85 16.57
N ILE A 511 -13.22 -11.21 15.94
CA ILE A 511 -11.94 -11.39 16.64
C ILE A 511 -11.51 -10.10 17.34
N LEU A 512 -11.70 -8.95 16.68
CA LEU A 512 -11.40 -7.65 17.23
C LEU A 512 -12.30 -7.29 18.43
N ARG A 513 -13.56 -7.76 18.47
CA ARG A 513 -14.42 -7.62 19.66
C ARG A 513 -13.96 -8.48 20.82
N ASP A 514 -13.49 -9.69 20.51
CA ASP A 514 -13.04 -10.68 21.50
C ASP A 514 -11.63 -10.39 22.01
N CYS A 515 -10.89 -9.47 21.37
CA CYS A 515 -9.73 -8.88 22.00
C CYS A 515 -10.19 -8.15 23.26
N GLU A 516 -9.86 -8.70 24.44
CA GLU A 516 -9.90 -7.93 25.69
C GLU A 516 -9.24 -6.60 25.38
N SER A 517 -10.01 -5.52 25.53
CA SER A 517 -9.62 -4.20 25.05
C SER A 517 -8.24 -3.90 25.59
N SER A 518 -7.23 -3.97 24.73
CA SER A 518 -5.99 -3.28 25.04
C SER A 518 -6.39 -1.82 25.18
N ASP A 519 -5.83 -1.14 26.17
CA ASP A 519 -5.89 0.31 26.25
C ASP A 519 -5.14 0.99 25.09
N ASN A 520 -4.91 0.26 23.97
CA ASN A 520 -4.32 0.71 22.72
C ASN A 520 -4.99 2.00 22.28
N ASP A 521 -4.28 3.08 22.55
CA ASP A 521 -4.60 4.39 22.06
C ASP A 521 -3.48 4.85 21.12
N ILE A 522 -3.66 6.04 20.56
CA ILE A 522 -2.69 6.62 19.65
C ILE A 522 -1.32 6.83 20.33
N LEU A 523 -1.26 7.07 21.65
CA LEU A 523 0.00 7.27 22.36
C LEU A 523 0.78 5.97 22.50
N GLU A 524 0.11 4.89 22.89
CA GLU A 524 0.70 3.56 22.93
C GLU A 524 1.19 3.15 21.52
N PHE A 525 0.42 3.44 20.47
CA PHE A 525 0.84 3.18 19.09
C PHE A 525 2.11 3.95 18.70
N ILE A 526 2.25 5.22 19.11
CA ILE A 526 3.49 6.00 18.91
C ILE A 526 4.66 5.35 19.65
N GLU A 527 4.45 4.93 20.89
CA GLU A 527 5.50 4.33 21.72
C GLU A 527 6.00 3.00 21.14
N TRP A 528 5.09 2.15 20.66
CA TRP A 528 5.45 0.93 19.94
C TRP A 528 6.14 1.22 18.60
N THR A 529 5.70 2.24 17.86
CA THR A 529 6.36 2.63 16.59
C THR A 529 7.79 3.10 16.80
N LYS A 530 8.12 3.68 17.97
CA LYS A 530 9.49 4.10 18.31
C LYS A 530 10.37 2.95 18.83
N SER A 531 9.74 1.93 19.41
CA SER A 531 10.43 0.85 20.12
C SER A 531 10.73 -0.36 19.24
N LEU A 532 9.85 -0.64 18.26
CA LEU A 532 10.01 -1.65 17.22
C LEU A 532 10.88 -1.13 16.07
#